data_AF-A0AAJ1Z3X1-F1
#
_entry.id   AF-A0AAJ1Z3X1-F1
#
_cell.length_a   1.000
_cell.length_b   1.000
_cell.length_c   1.000
_cell.angle_alpha   90.00
_cell.angle_beta   90.00
_cell.angle_gamma   90.00
#
_symmetry.space_group_name_H-M   'P 1'
#
loop_
_entity.id
_entity.type
_entity.pdbx_description
1 polymer ?
#
loop_
_entity_poly.entity_id
_entity_poly.type
_entity_poly.pdbx_seq_one_letter_code
_entity_poly.pdbx_strand_id
1 'polypeptide(L)'
;MSGSLVDSFLEFFGYTESKRKRDQYDKLHDYLKSKEKELEKLIEEIESAKKRYDAKNGGLSSDKIPAREFEVKRPQKDQEYSKTISYFREALGNVRSAKSRAYQKWEEYKAQAISEEQTAAAAIEAEKNKLKNS
;
A
#
# COMPACT_ATOMS: atom_id res chain seq x y z
N MET A 1 23.24 -25.05 35.82
CA MET A 1 22.27 -24.18 35.10
C MET A 1 22.97 -23.65 33.87
N SER A 2 22.77 -24.24 32.69
CA SER A 2 23.53 -23.96 31.45
C SER A 2 22.66 -23.29 30.37
N GLY A 3 21.81 -22.34 30.76
CA GLY A 3 20.77 -21.77 29.89
C GLY A 3 20.98 -20.31 29.46
N SER A 4 22.21 -19.77 29.39
CA SER A 4 22.38 -18.30 29.30
C SER A 4 23.12 -17.73 28.10
N LEU A 5 23.56 -18.54 27.13
CA LEU A 5 24.21 -18.00 25.91
C LEU A 5 23.47 -18.43 24.66
N VAL A 6 23.18 -19.72 24.48
CA VAL A 6 22.49 -20.23 23.29
C VAL A 6 21.06 -19.68 23.21
N ASP A 7 20.34 -19.62 24.34
CA ASP A 7 19.00 -19.05 24.41
C ASP A 7 19.01 -17.53 24.20
N SER A 8 20.02 -16.81 24.72
CA SER A 8 20.19 -15.37 24.50
C SER A 8 20.59 -15.05 23.05
N PHE A 9 21.38 -15.91 22.40
CA PHE A 9 21.65 -15.85 20.97
C PHE A 9 20.41 -16.16 20.14
N LEU A 10 19.60 -17.15 20.51
CA LEU A 10 18.31 -17.44 19.86
C LEU A 10 17.29 -16.31 20.03
N GLU A 11 17.28 -15.62 21.18
CA GLU A 11 16.47 -14.43 21.42
C GLU A 11 16.96 -13.23 20.60
N PHE A 12 18.27 -13.01 20.53
CA PHE A 12 18.88 -11.92 19.76
C PHE A 12 18.77 -12.13 18.24
N PHE A 13 18.94 -13.37 17.74
CA PHE A 13 18.78 -13.74 16.32
C PHE A 13 17.34 -14.09 15.93
N GLY A 14 16.44 -14.30 16.90
CA GLY A 14 15.05 -14.67 16.68
C GLY A 14 14.24 -13.59 15.96
N TYR A 15 14.55 -12.32 16.24
CA TYR A 15 13.91 -11.16 15.61
C TYR A 15 14.94 -10.15 15.10
N THR A 16 15.53 -10.47 13.95
CA THR A 16 16.47 -9.58 13.29
C THR A 16 15.79 -8.33 12.74
N GLU A 17 16.57 -7.26 12.52
CA GLU A 17 16.09 -6.05 11.86
C GLU A 17 15.46 -6.33 10.49
N SER A 18 15.97 -7.32 9.76
CA SER A 18 15.40 -7.73 8.47
C SER A 18 14.01 -8.37 8.63
N LYS A 19 13.78 -9.20 9.66
CA LYS A 19 12.43 -9.70 9.99
C LYS A 19 11.48 -8.57 10.35
N ARG A 20 11.93 -7.62 11.17
CA ARG A 20 11.15 -6.43 11.54
C ARG A 20 10.74 -5.62 10.31
N LYS A 21 11.69 -5.34 9.41
CA LYS A 21 11.44 -4.58 8.18
C LYS A 21 10.55 -5.36 7.22
N ARG A 22 10.75 -6.67 7.05
CA ARG A 22 9.85 -7.54 6.28
C ARG A 22 8.40 -7.36 6.76
N ASP A 23 8.15 -7.54 8.06
CA ASP A 23 6.79 -7.46 8.61
C ASP A 23 6.18 -6.04 8.45
N GLN A 24 7.01 -5.00 8.54
CA GLN A 24 6.58 -3.62 8.30
C GLN A 24 6.17 -3.39 6.84
N TYR A 25 6.96 -3.90 5.88
CA TYR A 25 6.66 -3.77 4.47
C TYR A 25 5.47 -4.64 4.04
N ASP A 26 5.25 -5.78 4.69
CA ASP A 26 4.06 -6.62 4.50
C ASP A 26 2.78 -5.85 4.90
N LYS A 27 2.78 -5.29 6.12
CA LYS A 27 1.69 -4.45 6.61
C LYS A 27 1.45 -3.22 5.74
N LEU A 28 2.53 -2.58 5.27
CA LEU A 28 2.43 -1.43 4.39
C LEU A 28 1.82 -1.82 3.03
N HIS A 29 2.23 -2.95 2.47
CA HIS A 29 1.68 -3.48 1.22
C HIS A 29 0.17 -3.74 1.35
N ASP A 30 -0.27 -4.38 2.43
CA ASP A 30 -1.69 -4.65 2.68
C ASP A 30 -2.50 -3.37 2.90
N TYR A 31 -1.94 -2.40 3.64
CA TYR A 31 -2.55 -1.09 3.80
C TYR A 31 -2.76 -0.39 2.45
N LEU A 32 -1.74 -0.37 1.60
CA LEU A 32 -1.80 0.25 0.28
C LEU A 32 -2.77 -0.48 -0.66
N LYS A 33 -2.87 -1.80 -0.56
CA LYS A 33 -3.86 -2.60 -1.28
C LYS A 33 -5.30 -2.26 -0.86
N SER A 34 -5.52 -1.98 0.42
CA SER A 34 -6.83 -1.48 0.89
C SER A 34 -7.12 -0.09 0.34
N LYS A 35 -6.14 0.83 0.37
CA LYS A 35 -6.31 2.19 -0.14
C LYS A 35 -6.53 2.26 -1.64
N GLU A 36 -5.90 1.38 -2.41
CA GLU A 36 -6.16 1.22 -3.84
C GLU A 36 -7.63 0.91 -4.09
N LYS A 37 -8.20 -0.09 -3.39
CA LYS A 37 -9.61 -0.47 -3.53
C LYS A 37 -10.56 0.66 -3.14
N GLU A 38 -10.26 1.38 -2.05
CA GLU A 38 -11.05 2.53 -1.62
C GLU A 38 -11.06 3.62 -2.71
N LEU A 39 -9.90 3.94 -3.30
CA LEU A 39 -9.79 4.93 -4.37
C LEU A 39 -10.49 4.50 -5.65
N GLU A 40 -10.36 3.23 -6.06
CA GLU A 40 -11.06 2.68 -7.22
C GLU A 40 -12.57 2.81 -7.06
N LYS A 41 -13.09 2.44 -5.89
CA LYS A 41 -14.52 2.56 -5.57
C LYS A 41 -14.99 4.02 -5.62
N LEU A 42 -14.24 4.95 -5.02
CA LEU A 42 -14.58 6.37 -5.02
C LEU A 42 -14.61 6.94 -6.44
N ILE A 43 -13.63 6.60 -7.28
CA ILE A 43 -13.59 7.04 -8.69
C ILE A 43 -14.82 6.50 -9.43
N GLU A 44 -15.15 5.22 -9.26
CA GLU A 44 -16.32 4.61 -9.89
C GLU A 44 -17.64 5.27 -9.44
N GLU A 45 -17.78 5.58 -8.15
CA GLU A 45 -18.96 6.27 -7.61
C GLU A 45 -19.10 7.68 -8.21
N ILE A 46 -18.00 8.43 -8.30
CA ILE A 46 -17.96 9.79 -8.85
C ILE A 46 -18.29 9.79 -10.35
N GLU A 47 -17.71 8.86 -11.12
CA GLU A 47 -17.98 8.72 -12.56
C GLU A 47 -19.43 8.30 -12.81
N SER A 48 -19.94 7.35 -12.02
CA SER A 48 -21.33 6.91 -12.08
C SER A 48 -22.31 8.01 -11.72
N ALA A 49 -21.99 8.85 -10.72
CA ALA A 49 -22.80 10.00 -10.34
C ALA A 49 -22.87 11.03 -11.47
N LYS A 50 -21.75 11.34 -12.13
CA LYS A 50 -21.75 12.25 -13.30
C LYS A 50 -22.54 11.68 -14.46
N LYS A 51 -22.35 10.40 -14.81
CA LYS A 51 -23.12 9.75 -15.87
C LYS A 51 -24.63 9.82 -15.61
N ARG A 52 -25.07 9.63 -14.36
CA ARG A 52 -26.47 9.79 -13.94
C ARG A 52 -26.97 11.23 -14.07
N TYR A 53 -26.15 12.21 -13.66
CA TYR A 53 -26.47 13.63 -13.82
C TYR A 53 -26.62 14.03 -15.29
N ASP A 54 -25.68 13.62 -16.13
CA ASP A 54 -25.69 13.91 -17.57
C ASP A 54 -26.90 13.25 -18.27
N ALA A 55 -27.22 11.99 -17.90
CA ALA A 55 -28.41 11.29 -18.42
C ALA A 55 -29.72 11.98 -18.01
N LYS A 56 -29.82 12.47 -16.77
CA LYS A 56 -31.03 13.16 -16.27
C LYS A 56 -31.23 14.53 -16.92
N ASN A 57 -30.14 15.20 -17.31
CA ASN A 57 -30.19 16.47 -18.02
C ASN A 57 -30.50 16.35 -19.52
N GLY A 58 -30.37 15.16 -20.11
CA GLY A 58 -30.70 14.89 -21.52
C GLY A 58 -32.18 15.11 -21.91
N GLY A 59 -33.07 15.39 -20.95
CA GLY A 59 -34.48 15.70 -21.19
C GLY A 59 -34.90 17.15 -20.87
N LEU A 60 -34.01 17.96 -20.28
CA LEU A 60 -34.29 19.37 -19.97
C LEU A 60 -33.62 20.23 -21.04
N SER A 61 -34.43 20.76 -21.97
CA SER A 61 -33.98 21.76 -22.95
C SER A 61 -33.31 22.92 -22.21
N SER A 62 -32.09 23.26 -22.63
CA SER A 62 -31.32 24.43 -22.13
C SER A 62 -32.15 25.72 -22.11
N ASP A 63 -33.15 25.80 -22.98
CA ASP A 63 -33.95 27.01 -23.22
C ASP A 63 -35.15 27.17 -22.27
N LYS A 64 -35.45 26.17 -21.43
CA LYS A 64 -36.67 26.18 -20.56
C LYS A 64 -36.42 26.57 -19.10
N ILE A 65 -35.18 26.65 -18.65
CA ILE A 65 -34.84 27.10 -17.29
C ILE A 65 -34.30 28.53 -17.44
N PRO A 66 -34.70 29.53 -16.62
CA PRO A 66 -34.05 30.83 -16.60
C PRO A 66 -32.59 30.63 -16.14
N ALA A 67 -31.71 30.31 -17.09
CA ALA A 67 -30.47 29.60 -16.83
C ALA A 67 -29.25 30.53 -16.78
N ARG A 68 -29.39 31.85 -16.88
CA ARG A 68 -28.24 32.75 -17.04
C ARG A 68 -27.19 32.64 -15.93
N GLU A 69 -27.62 32.44 -14.68
CA GLU A 69 -26.70 32.22 -13.55
C GLU A 69 -26.18 30.78 -13.47
N PHE A 70 -26.92 29.81 -14.00
CA PHE A 70 -26.54 28.39 -14.03
C PHE A 70 -25.61 28.06 -15.21
N GLU A 71 -25.79 28.72 -16.36
CA GLU A 71 -24.95 28.60 -17.57
C GLU A 71 -23.51 29.00 -17.31
N VAL A 72 -23.28 30.04 -16.49
CA VAL A 72 -21.92 30.47 -16.10
C VAL A 72 -21.31 29.54 -15.06
N LYS A 73 -22.12 29.01 -14.12
CA LYS A 73 -21.65 28.14 -13.03
C LYS A 73 -21.43 26.68 -13.47
N ARG A 74 -22.13 26.20 -14.50
CA ARG A 74 -22.01 24.83 -15.01
C ARG A 74 -20.60 24.48 -15.51
N PRO A 75 -19.96 25.26 -16.41
CA PRO A 75 -18.59 24.96 -16.85
C PRO A 75 -17.57 25.07 -15.72
N GLN A 76 -17.77 25.98 -14.75
CA GLN A 76 -16.92 26.06 -13.56
C GLN A 76 -17.00 24.77 -12.72
N LYS A 77 -18.21 24.24 -12.51
CA LYS A 77 -18.42 23.00 -11.78
C LYS A 77 -17.93 21.77 -12.54
N ASP A 78 -18.07 21.72 -13.86
CA ASP A 78 -17.49 20.65 -14.68
C ASP A 78 -15.96 20.68 -14.64
N GLN A 79 -15.34 21.87 -14.59
CA GLN A 79 -13.90 22.02 -14.44
C GLN A 79 -13.42 21.59 -13.05
N GLU A 80 -14.10 22.00 -11.98
CA GLU A 80 -13.81 21.54 -10.60
C GLU A 80 -13.92 20.02 -10.48
N TYR A 81 -14.97 19.44 -11.07
CA TYR A 81 -15.16 17.99 -11.12
C TYR A 81 -14.00 17.30 -11.84
N SER A 82 -13.62 17.80 -13.03
CA SER A 82 -12.53 17.23 -13.82
C SER A 82 -11.19 17.30 -13.10
N LYS A 83 -10.89 18.41 -12.41
CA LYS A 83 -9.70 18.54 -11.56
C LYS A 83 -9.70 17.53 -10.43
N THR A 84 -10.85 17.35 -9.77
CA THR A 84 -11.01 16.44 -8.63
C THR A 84 -10.80 14.98 -9.05
N ILE A 85 -11.39 14.55 -10.17
CA ILE A 85 -11.16 13.19 -10.71
C ILE A 85 -9.69 12.99 -11.06
N SER A 86 -9.07 13.94 -11.74
CA SER A 86 -7.66 13.84 -12.14
C SER A 86 -6.76 13.66 -10.91
N TYR A 87 -7.01 14.40 -9.83
CA TYR A 87 -6.30 14.25 -8.57
C TYR A 87 -6.45 12.83 -7.99
N PHE A 88 -7.66 12.27 -7.95
CA PHE A 88 -7.87 10.92 -7.44
C PHE A 88 -7.21 9.84 -8.32
N ARG A 89 -7.21 10.02 -9.65
CA ARG A 89 -6.51 9.12 -10.57
C ARG A 89 -4.99 9.17 -10.39
N GLU A 90 -4.43 10.35 -10.17
CA GLU A 90 -3.01 10.52 -9.84
C GLU A 90 -2.67 9.85 -8.51
N ALA A 91 -3.49 10.09 -7.48
CA ALA A 91 -3.35 9.43 -6.18
C ALA A 91 -3.40 7.91 -6.30
N LEU A 92 -4.32 7.35 -7.11
CA LEU A 92 -4.39 5.92 -7.39
C LEU A 92 -3.10 5.40 -8.05
N GLY A 93 -2.55 6.14 -9.02
CA GLY A 93 -1.25 5.83 -9.63
C GLY A 93 -0.12 5.79 -8.60
N ASN A 94 -0.06 6.78 -7.72
CA ASN A 94 0.93 6.85 -6.64
C ASN A 94 0.79 5.70 -5.65
N VAL A 95 -0.44 5.34 -5.25
CA VAL A 95 -0.71 4.19 -4.37
C VAL A 95 -0.27 2.88 -5.02
N ARG A 96 -0.57 2.68 -6.31
CA ARG A 96 -0.12 1.48 -7.06
C ARG A 96 1.40 1.37 -7.12
N SER A 97 2.09 2.49 -7.39
CA SER A 97 3.55 2.52 -7.40
C SER A 97 4.13 2.22 -6.01
N ALA A 98 3.59 2.86 -4.97
CA ALA A 98 4.01 2.62 -3.58
C ALA A 98 3.78 1.16 -3.16
N LYS A 99 2.63 0.58 -3.53
CA LYS A 99 2.29 -0.83 -3.24
C LYS A 99 3.31 -1.77 -3.88
N SER A 100 3.64 -1.57 -5.15
CA SER A 100 4.65 -2.37 -5.85
C SER A 100 6.02 -2.26 -5.18
N ARG A 101 6.44 -1.06 -4.78
CA ARG A 101 7.71 -0.85 -4.06
C ARG A 101 7.70 -1.50 -2.67
N ALA A 102 6.58 -1.43 -1.95
CA ALA A 102 6.45 -2.08 -0.64
C ALA A 102 6.60 -3.60 -0.77
N TYR A 103 5.99 -4.20 -1.80
CA TYR A 103 6.15 -5.62 -2.09
C TYR A 103 7.61 -6.00 -2.43
N GLN A 104 8.28 -5.22 -3.29
CA GLN A 104 9.70 -5.43 -3.60
C GLN A 104 10.58 -5.39 -2.34
N LYS A 105 10.36 -4.40 -1.47
CA LYS A 105 11.10 -4.29 -0.21
C LYS A 105 10.80 -5.44 0.75
N TRP A 106 9.57 -5.92 0.79
CA TRP A 106 9.23 -7.12 1.53
C TRP A 106 10.00 -8.34 1.03
N GLU A 107 10.11 -8.55 -0.28
CA GLU A 107 10.90 -9.65 -0.86
C GLU A 107 12.38 -9.54 -0.50
N GLU A 108 12.96 -8.34 -0.61
CA GLU A 108 14.35 -8.07 -0.22
C GLU A 108 14.61 -8.45 1.25
N TYR A 109 13.80 -7.93 2.18
CA TYR A 109 13.98 -8.19 3.61
C TYR A 109 13.64 -9.62 4.01
N LYS A 110 12.73 -10.28 3.29
CA LYS A 110 12.47 -11.71 3.46
C LYS A 110 13.72 -12.53 3.11
N ALA A 111 14.38 -12.23 1.99
CA ALA A 111 15.61 -12.91 1.60
C ALA A 111 16.75 -12.67 2.59
N GLN A 112 16.90 -11.42 3.08
CA GLN A 112 17.89 -11.08 4.10
C GLN A 112 17.64 -11.82 5.41
N ALA A 113 16.39 -11.86 5.89
CA ALA A 113 16.02 -12.59 7.09
C ALA A 113 16.36 -14.09 6.98
N ILE A 114 16.12 -14.72 5.83
CA ILE A 114 16.47 -16.13 5.59
C ILE A 114 17.99 -16.34 5.63
N SER A 115 18.76 -15.43 5.02
CA SER A 115 20.23 -15.50 5.05
C SER A 115 20.80 -15.33 6.47
N GLU A 116 20.24 -14.41 7.25
CA GLU A 116 20.59 -14.21 8.65
C GLU A 116 20.27 -15.44 9.51
N GLU A 117 19.12 -16.09 9.28
CA GLU A 117 18.77 -17.34 9.97
C GLU A 117 19.74 -18.48 9.64
N GLN A 118 20.12 -18.62 8.37
CA GLN A 118 21.08 -19.65 7.93
C GLN A 118 22.47 -19.43 8.53
N THR A 119 22.95 -18.19 8.55
CA THR A 119 24.25 -17.84 9.13
C THR A 119 24.27 -18.04 10.65
N ALA A 120 23.20 -17.65 11.34
CA ALA A 120 23.04 -17.91 12.78
C ALA A 120 23.01 -19.41 13.08
N ALA A 121 22.26 -20.20 12.31
CA ALA A 121 22.20 -21.66 12.49
C ALA A 121 23.58 -22.32 12.30
N ALA A 122 24.32 -21.92 11.26
CA ALA A 122 25.67 -22.43 11.01
C ALA A 122 26.66 -22.04 12.12
N ALA A 123 26.58 -20.82 12.66
CA ALA A 123 27.41 -20.37 13.77
C ALA A 123 27.13 -21.19 15.05
N ILE A 124 25.85 -21.42 15.36
CA ILE A 124 25.44 -22.24 16.50
C ILE A 124 25.94 -23.69 16.34
N GLU A 125 25.87 -24.27 15.15
CA GLU A 125 26.37 -25.61 14.89
C GLU A 125 27.90 -25.70 15.04
N ALA A 126 28.63 -24.72 14.51
CA ALA A 126 30.09 -24.64 14.66
C ALA A 126 30.51 -24.54 16.14
N GLU A 127 29.78 -23.76 16.94
CA GLU A 127 30.06 -23.59 18.37
C GLU A 127 29.72 -24.84 19.19
N LYS A 128 28.60 -25.51 18.87
CA LYS A 128 28.26 -26.83 19.43
C LYS A 128 29.34 -27.87 19.13
N ASN A 129 29.89 -27.87 17.92
CA ASN A 129 30.94 -28.82 17.53
C ASN A 129 32.27 -28.55 18.26
N LYS A 130 32.61 -27.27 18.50
CA LYS A 130 33.78 -26.91 19.33
C LYS A 130 33.62 -27.37 20.78
N LEU A 131 32.44 -27.19 21.37
CA LEU A 131 32.15 -27.61 22.75
C LEU A 131 32.11 -29.13 22.94
N LYS A 132 31.77 -29.90 21.90
CA LYS A 132 31.78 -31.38 21.94
C LYS A 132 33.18 -31.98 21.78
N ASN A 133 34.10 -31.25 21.15
CA ASN A 133 35.46 -31.70 20.86
C ASN A 133 36.51 -31.08 21.81
N SER A 134 36.07 -30.30 22.80
CA SER A 134 36.87 -29.76 23.91
C SER A 134 36.57 -30.52 25.20
#